data_AF-A0A224Y2A7-F1
#
_entry.id   AF-A0A224Y2A7-F1
#
_cell.length_a   1.000
_cell.length_b   1.000
_cell.length_c   1.000
_cell.angle_alpha   90.00
_cell.angle_beta   90.00
_cell.angle_gamma   90.00
#
_symmetry.space_group_name_H-M   'P 1'
#
loop_
_entity.id
_entity.type
_entity.pdbx_description
1 polymer ?
#
loop_
_entity_poly.entity_id
_entity_poly.type
_entity_poly.pdbx_seq_one_letter_code
_entity_poly.pdbx_strand_id
1 'polypeptide(L)'
;MIIRLFVLVLTAAFTHSLDTSQCIAPMGMESGAIPDDDITASSSFDSGNVGPQYGRVRQESHGGAWCPKHQITTEPKEWLEIDLHTVHVITATETQGRFGNGDI
;
A
#
# COMPACT_ATOMS: atom_id res chain seq x y z
N MET A 1 -60.03 -26.00 11.46
CA MET A 1 -58.61 -26.23 11.85
C MET A 1 -57.97 -27.00 10.70
N ILE A 2 -56.96 -26.57 9.95
CA ILE A 2 -55.86 -25.62 10.18
C ILE A 2 -55.40 -25.12 8.81
N ILE A 3 -55.37 -23.81 8.60
CA ILE A 3 -54.70 -23.17 7.45
C ILE A 3 -53.21 -23.25 7.75
N ARG A 4 -52.46 -24.03 6.95
CA ARG A 4 -50.99 -24.11 7.08
C ARG A 4 -50.38 -22.84 6.50
N LEU A 5 -50.07 -21.90 7.39
CA LEU A 5 -49.35 -20.67 7.09
C LEU A 5 -47.89 -21.03 6.72
N PHE A 6 -47.60 -21.15 5.42
CA PHE A 6 -46.22 -21.17 4.94
C PHE A 6 -45.67 -19.75 5.05
N VAL A 7 -44.95 -19.47 6.15
CA VAL A 7 -44.20 -18.22 6.30
C VAL A 7 -43.00 -18.30 5.36
N LEU A 8 -43.07 -17.58 4.24
CA LEU A 8 -41.94 -17.41 3.35
C LEU A 8 -40.96 -16.43 4.04
N VAL A 9 -39.99 -16.97 4.76
CA VAL A 9 -38.91 -16.17 5.34
C VAL A 9 -38.05 -15.67 4.18
N LEU A 10 -38.34 -14.46 3.67
CA LEU A 10 -37.41 -13.75 2.79
C LEU A 10 -36.14 -13.51 3.61
N THR A 11 -35.12 -14.34 3.39
CA THR A 11 -33.76 -14.02 3.80
C THR A 11 -33.33 -12.83 2.95
N ALA A 12 -33.58 -11.61 3.45
CA ALA A 12 -33.00 -10.41 2.86
C ALA A 12 -31.47 -10.57 2.97
N ALA A 13 -30.81 -10.82 1.86
CA ALA A 13 -29.36 -10.78 1.80
C ALA A 13 -28.95 -9.34 2.13
N PHE A 14 -28.30 -9.14 3.26
CA PHE A 14 -27.68 -7.85 3.57
C PHE A 14 -26.54 -7.65 2.57
N THR A 15 -26.77 -6.83 1.55
CA THR A 15 -25.71 -6.34 0.68
C THR A 15 -24.98 -5.22 1.41
N HIS A 16 -23.76 -5.47 1.87
CA HIS A 16 -22.90 -4.41 2.36
C HIS A 16 -22.33 -3.64 1.17
N SER A 17 -22.71 -2.37 1.03
CA SER A 17 -22.06 -1.45 0.10
C SER A 17 -20.78 -0.92 0.74
N LEU A 18 -19.67 -0.97 0.00
CA LEU A 18 -18.44 -0.30 0.41
C LEU A 18 -18.56 1.20 0.13
N ASP A 19 -18.51 2.03 1.18
CA ASP A 19 -18.38 3.48 1.05
C ASP A 19 -16.90 3.86 1.06
N THR A 20 -16.35 4.17 -0.12
CA THR A 20 -14.93 4.53 -0.25
C THR A 20 -14.59 5.89 0.38
N SER A 21 -15.59 6.74 0.68
CA SER A 21 -15.33 8.04 1.32
C SER A 21 -14.80 7.92 2.75
N GLN A 22 -15.05 6.78 3.40
CA GLN A 22 -14.55 6.48 4.74
C GLN A 22 -13.20 5.73 4.71
N CYS A 23 -12.75 5.29 3.54
CA CYS A 23 -11.51 4.54 3.36
C CYS A 23 -10.34 5.54 3.17
N ILE A 24 -9.95 6.21 4.26
CA ILE A 24 -8.88 7.23 4.26
C ILE A 24 -7.75 6.95 5.25
N ALA A 25 -7.83 5.83 5.99
CA ALA A 25 -6.84 5.48 6.99
C ALA A 25 -5.51 5.04 6.34
N PRO A 26 -4.35 5.47 6.87
CA PRO A 26 -3.06 5.02 6.37
C PRO A 26 -2.85 3.53 6.64
N MET A 27 -2.27 2.83 5.68
CA MET A 27 -2.12 1.37 5.74
C MET A 27 -0.86 0.88 6.46
N GLY A 28 0.14 1.74 6.69
CA GLY A 28 1.29 1.37 7.53
C GLY A 28 2.68 1.66 6.97
N MET A 29 2.80 2.27 5.79
CA MET A 29 4.10 2.64 5.24
C MET A 29 4.89 3.55 6.18
N GLU A 30 4.28 4.67 6.62
CA GLU A 30 4.92 5.62 7.55
C GLU A 30 5.13 5.04 8.95
N SER A 31 4.10 4.37 9.48
CA SER A 31 4.10 3.90 10.88
C SER A 31 4.93 2.64 11.11
N GLY A 32 5.37 1.97 10.04
CA GLY A 32 6.07 0.68 10.13
C GLY A 32 5.14 -0.52 10.35
N ALA A 33 3.80 -0.32 10.29
CA ALA A 33 2.86 -1.42 10.44
C ALA A 33 2.89 -2.39 9.25
N ILE A 34 3.34 -1.93 8.08
CA ILE A 34 3.79 -2.81 6.99
C ILE A 34 5.26 -3.16 7.27
N PRO A 35 5.61 -4.44 7.51
CA PRO A 35 6.99 -4.90 7.73
C PRO A 35 7.95 -4.58 6.58
N ASP A 36 9.25 -4.51 6.88
CA ASP A 36 10.28 -4.27 5.85
C ASP A 36 10.35 -5.39 4.81
N ASP A 37 10.14 -6.64 5.22
CA ASP A 37 10.15 -7.81 4.33
C ASP A 37 9.01 -7.79 3.29
N ASP A 38 7.96 -6.99 3.54
CA ASP A 38 6.83 -6.82 2.64
C ASP A 38 7.03 -5.68 1.63
N ILE A 39 8.18 -4.99 1.69
CA ILE A 39 8.52 -3.90 0.77
C ILE A 39 9.69 -4.35 -0.09
N THR A 40 9.40 -4.64 -1.35
CA THR A 40 10.40 -5.13 -2.32
C THR A 40 10.49 -4.20 -3.52
N ALA A 41 11.55 -4.34 -4.31
CA ALA A 41 11.73 -3.56 -5.54
C ALA A 41 12.39 -4.39 -6.62
N SER A 42 12.22 -3.96 -7.86
CA SER A 42 12.96 -4.47 -9.03
C SER A 42 14.48 -4.43 -8.84
N SER A 43 14.97 -3.35 -8.23
CA SER A 43 16.38 -3.11 -7.98
C SER A 43 16.59 -2.02 -6.92
N SER A 44 17.82 -1.84 -6.47
CA SER A 44 18.22 -0.70 -5.65
C SER A 44 19.65 -0.29 -6.01
N PHE A 45 19.90 1.01 -6.05
CA PHE A 45 21.25 1.56 -6.32
C PHE A 45 22.25 1.10 -5.26
N ASP A 46 21.86 1.22 -3.99
CA ASP A 46 22.55 0.65 -2.83
C ASP A 46 21.47 0.13 -1.87
N SER A 47 21.37 -1.19 -1.71
CA SER A 47 20.35 -1.79 -0.83
C SER A 47 20.56 -1.46 0.65
N GLY A 48 21.78 -1.11 1.05
CA GLY A 48 22.09 -0.71 2.43
C GLY A 48 21.66 0.71 2.76
N ASN A 49 21.56 1.58 1.75
CA ASN A 49 21.28 3.01 1.94
C ASN A 49 19.93 3.46 1.36
N VAL A 50 19.57 2.97 0.19
CA VAL A 50 18.37 3.36 -0.59
C VAL A 50 17.58 2.14 -1.07
N GLY A 51 17.59 1.09 -0.25
CA GLY A 51 16.75 -0.10 -0.39
C GLY A 51 15.25 0.20 -0.28
N PRO A 52 14.40 -0.74 -0.72
CA PRO A 52 12.95 -0.56 -0.76
C PRO A 52 12.33 -0.20 0.60
N GLN A 53 12.82 -0.80 1.69
CA GLN A 53 12.35 -0.56 3.05
C GLN A 53 12.57 0.88 3.55
N TYR A 54 13.49 1.62 2.93
CA TYR A 54 13.73 3.04 3.22
C TYR A 54 12.84 3.97 2.38
N GLY A 55 12.02 3.44 1.47
CA GLY A 55 11.04 4.19 0.66
C GLY A 55 9.77 4.60 1.41
N ARG A 56 9.80 4.67 2.74
CA ARG A 56 8.65 5.06 3.57
C ARG A 56 8.53 6.59 3.59
N VAL A 57 7.31 7.09 3.41
CA VAL A 57 7.05 8.53 3.49
C VAL A 57 7.38 9.07 4.89
N ARG A 58 7.88 10.31 4.96
CA ARG A 58 8.30 11.03 6.18
C ARG A 58 9.38 10.31 7.00
N GLN A 59 10.14 9.41 6.38
CA GLN A 59 11.28 8.74 7.00
C GLN A 59 12.60 9.18 6.35
N GLU A 60 13.57 9.51 7.19
CA GLU A 60 14.91 9.96 6.77
C GLU A 60 16.00 8.95 7.20
N SER A 61 15.61 7.70 7.48
CA SER A 61 16.56 6.65 7.85
C SER A 61 17.42 6.28 6.64
N HIS A 62 18.74 6.18 6.85
CA HIS A 62 19.73 5.95 5.79
C HIS A 62 19.59 7.01 4.67
N GLY A 63 19.30 6.59 3.45
CA GLY A 63 19.08 7.48 2.32
C GLY A 63 17.72 8.17 2.35
N GLY A 64 16.76 7.73 3.19
CA GLY A 64 15.43 8.33 3.33
C GLY A 64 14.51 8.12 2.12
N ALA A 65 14.86 7.21 1.21
CA ALA A 65 14.07 6.88 0.03
C ALA A 65 14.50 5.52 -0.55
N TRP A 66 13.67 4.98 -1.45
CA TRP A 66 14.10 3.99 -2.42
C TRP A 66 14.69 4.68 -3.65
N CYS A 67 15.80 4.17 -4.18
CA CYS A 67 16.36 4.61 -5.46
C CYS A 67 16.66 3.38 -6.32
N PRO A 68 16.11 3.29 -7.55
CA PRO A 68 16.40 2.19 -8.45
C PRO A 68 17.87 2.19 -8.85
N LYS A 69 18.40 1.01 -9.19
CA LYS A 69 19.77 0.85 -9.65
C LYS A 69 20.03 1.50 -11.00
N HIS A 70 19.03 1.46 -11.88
CA HIS A 70 19.11 2.00 -13.23
C HIS A 70 18.30 3.28 -13.36
N GLN A 71 18.76 4.18 -14.22
CA GLN A 71 18.03 5.40 -14.55
C GLN A 71 16.65 5.04 -15.14
N ILE A 72 15.61 5.70 -14.65
CA ILE A 72 14.26 5.53 -15.19
C ILE A 72 14.20 5.98 -16.64
N THR A 73 13.66 5.12 -17.50
CA THR A 73 13.39 5.41 -18.91
C THR A 73 11.89 5.37 -19.16
N THR A 74 11.47 5.57 -20.40
CA THR A 74 10.05 5.39 -20.80
C THR A 74 9.57 3.95 -20.67
N GLU A 75 10.48 2.98 -20.55
CA GLU A 75 10.13 1.58 -20.29
C GLU A 75 9.97 1.33 -18.78
N PRO A 76 8.81 0.80 -18.33
CA PRO A 76 8.51 0.59 -16.91
C PRO A 76 9.19 -0.67 -16.37
N LYS A 77 10.52 -0.62 -16.24
CA LYS A 77 11.34 -1.73 -15.73
C LYS A 77 11.51 -1.71 -14.22
N GLU A 78 11.49 -0.53 -13.64
CA GLU A 78 11.71 -0.33 -12.20
C GLU A 78 10.38 -0.16 -11.47
N TRP A 79 10.27 -0.82 -10.31
CA TRP A 79 9.06 -0.82 -9.50
C TRP A 79 9.40 -0.97 -8.01
N LEU A 80 8.46 -0.52 -7.19
CA LEU A 80 8.41 -0.73 -5.75
C LEU A 80 7.09 -1.46 -5.46
N GLU A 81 7.19 -2.63 -4.83
CA GLU A 81 6.06 -3.51 -4.52
C GLU A 81 5.87 -3.58 -3.02
N ILE A 82 4.61 -3.50 -2.60
CA ILE A 82 4.18 -3.54 -1.21
C ILE A 82 3.20 -4.71 -1.09
N ASP A 83 3.59 -5.76 -0.37
CA ASP A 83 2.71 -6.88 -0.06
C ASP A 83 1.81 -6.50 1.14
N LEU A 84 0.50 -6.66 0.96
CA LEU A 84 -0.50 -6.38 1.98
C LEU A 84 -1.10 -7.66 2.57
N HIS A 85 -0.64 -8.84 2.12
CA HIS A 85 -1.05 -10.20 2.48
C HIS A 85 -2.53 -10.56 2.21
N THR A 86 -3.40 -9.57 2.08
CA THR A 86 -4.84 -9.73 1.86
C THR A 86 -5.35 -8.67 0.90
N VAL A 87 -6.51 -8.92 0.30
CA VAL A 87 -7.13 -7.99 -0.63
C VAL A 87 -7.60 -6.74 0.09
N HIS A 88 -7.14 -5.58 -0.38
CA HIS A 88 -7.52 -4.27 0.13
C HIS A 88 -8.05 -3.39 -0.99
N VAL A 89 -8.88 -2.41 -0.62
CA VAL A 89 -9.27 -1.32 -1.51
C VAL A 89 -8.35 -0.14 -1.24
N ILE A 90 -7.57 0.25 -2.24
CA ILE A 90 -6.66 1.39 -2.18
C ILE A 90 -7.34 2.60 -2.80
N THR A 91 -7.52 3.65 -2.02
CA THR A 91 -8.23 4.89 -2.43
C THR A 91 -7.30 6.06 -2.66
N ALA A 92 -6.08 6.02 -2.11
CA ALA A 92 -5.08 7.07 -2.23
C ALA A 92 -3.67 6.51 -2.10
N THR A 93 -2.72 7.23 -2.69
CA THR A 93 -1.28 7.00 -2.55
C THR A 93 -0.59 8.32 -2.25
N GLU A 94 0.45 8.29 -1.42
CA GLU A 94 1.30 9.43 -1.15
C GLU A 94 2.72 9.13 -1.63
N THR A 95 3.40 10.13 -2.21
CA THR A 95 4.76 10.00 -2.70
C THR A 95 5.63 11.11 -2.11
N GLN A 96 6.87 10.78 -1.77
CA GLN A 96 7.89 11.74 -1.36
C GLN A 96 9.20 11.40 -2.07
N GLY A 97 9.96 12.44 -2.43
CA GLY A 97 11.33 12.29 -2.92
C GLY A 97 12.34 12.28 -1.78
N ARG A 98 13.55 11.82 -2.07
CA ARG A 98 14.67 11.88 -1.13
C ARG A 98 14.94 13.31 -0.67
N PHE A 99 14.90 13.61 0.62
CA PHE A 99 15.13 14.96 1.14
C PHE A 99 16.55 15.47 0.85
N GLY A 100 17.55 14.58 0.96
CA GLY A 100 18.93 14.85 0.55
C GLY A 100 19.64 15.99 1.30
N ASN A 101 19.08 16.52 2.39
CA ASN A 101 19.61 17.66 3.16
C ASN A 101 19.92 18.93 2.33
N GLY A 102 19.36 19.06 1.13
CA GLY A 102 19.64 20.17 0.22
C GLY A 102 20.85 19.97 -0.72
N ASP A 103 21.51 18.81 -0.67
CA ASP A 103 22.56 18.45 -1.64
C ASP A 103 21.93 17.75 -2.84
N ILE A 104 21.89 18.49 -3.96
CA ILE A 104 21.47 18.06 -5.29
C ILE A 104 22.68 17.63 -6.12
#